data_AF-A0A5M4AV29-F1
#
_entry.id   AF-A0A5M4AV29-F1
#
_cell.length_a   1.000
_cell.length_b   1.000
_cell.length_c   1.000
_cell.angle_alpha   90.00
_cell.angle_beta   90.00
_cell.angle_gamma   90.00
#
_symmetry.space_group_name_H-M   'P 1'
#
loop_
_entity.id
_entity.type
_entity.pdbx_description
1 polymer ?
#
loop_
_entity_poly.entity_id
_entity_poly.type
_entity_poly.pdbx_seq_one_letter_code
_entity_poly.pdbx_strand_id
1 'polypeptide(L)'
;MGYVLQTTVDAKNNIPVDYKITNNNDKKATGNMLRRAKTILRTSFFTALYDKGYHTGSELAVADTLNIPVIVAIPPFSGASHAPNLNYDTEHFDYNPKNDTYTCLQGHTLSTTGYWHKVKNNADEVAYRFKNYTTPLCKTCAVRPLCTKSAVNGKQVRRSEFAGSIENNKKRVRNSEKLYKRRQAIVEHPFGTIKRQWEFNYIITKKFYRKS
;
A
#
# COMPACT_ATOMS: atom_id res chain seq x y z
N MET A 1 -21.88 -13.00 2.47
CA MET A 1 -21.67 -12.03 1.37
C MET A 1 -21.67 -10.67 2.01
N GLY A 2 -20.52 -9.99 2.07
CA GLY A 2 -20.38 -8.68 2.73
C GLY A 2 -20.20 -7.60 1.68
N TYR A 3 -21.05 -6.58 1.70
CA TYR A 3 -20.91 -5.41 0.83
C TYR A 3 -20.01 -4.38 1.52
N VAL A 4 -19.07 -3.81 0.77
CA VAL A 4 -18.20 -2.72 1.25
C VAL A 4 -18.64 -1.41 0.61
N LEU A 5 -18.88 -0.40 1.45
CA LEU A 5 -19.18 0.97 1.04
C LEU A 5 -17.88 1.78 0.97
N GLN A 6 -17.53 2.23 -0.22
CA GLN A 6 -16.40 3.13 -0.47
C GLN A 6 -16.94 4.55 -0.65
N THR A 7 -16.50 5.50 0.18
CA THR A 7 -16.92 6.91 0.11
C THR A 7 -15.71 7.82 -0.05
N THR A 8 -15.87 8.88 -0.84
CA THR A 8 -14.93 9.99 -0.96
C THR A 8 -15.58 11.22 -0.37
N VAL A 9 -14.90 11.90 0.56
CA VAL A 9 -15.43 13.09 1.24
C VAL A 9 -14.46 14.25 1.02
N ASP A 10 -14.99 15.42 0.69
CA ASP A 10 -14.22 16.66 0.66
C ASP A 10 -13.89 17.10 2.08
N ALA A 11 -12.60 17.27 2.38
CA ALA A 11 -12.14 17.65 3.71
C ALA A 11 -12.48 19.09 4.10
N LYS A 12 -12.71 19.99 3.13
CA LYS A 12 -12.97 21.40 3.41
C LYS A 12 -14.40 21.63 3.89
N ASN A 13 -15.37 21.00 3.22
CA ASN A 13 -16.80 21.21 3.47
C ASN A 13 -17.48 19.97 4.07
N ASN A 14 -16.76 18.86 4.27
CA ASN A 14 -17.27 17.56 4.73
C ASN A 14 -18.40 17.01 3.84
N ILE A 15 -18.38 17.36 2.54
CA ILE A 15 -19.40 16.94 1.58
C ILE A 15 -18.97 15.61 0.94
N PRO A 16 -19.83 14.57 0.94
CA PRO A 16 -19.61 13.36 0.16
C PRO A 16 -19.53 13.70 -1.34
N VAL A 17 -18.39 13.39 -1.96
CA VAL A 17 -18.12 13.63 -3.39
C VAL A 17 -18.54 12.44 -4.24
N ASP A 18 -18.39 11.22 -3.71
CA ASP A 18 -18.66 9.98 -4.45
C ASP A 18 -18.87 8.82 -3.47
N TYR A 19 -19.71 7.86 -3.84
CA TYR A 19 -19.86 6.60 -3.12
C TYR A 19 -20.03 5.42 -4.08
N LYS A 20 -19.53 4.25 -3.68
CA LYS A 20 -19.73 2.98 -4.41
C LYS A 20 -19.93 1.84 -3.46
N ILE A 21 -20.95 1.03 -3.73
CA ILE A 21 -21.17 -0.25 -3.08
C ILE A 21 -20.51 -1.31 -3.95
N THR A 22 -19.62 -2.12 -3.38
CA THR A 22 -18.95 -3.21 -4.09
C THR A 22 -18.94 -4.49 -3.26
N ASN A 23 -19.00 -5.64 -3.94
CA ASN A 23 -18.83 -6.97 -3.33
C ASN A 23 -17.37 -7.47 -3.45
N ASN A 24 -16.45 -6.62 -3.94
CA ASN A 24 -15.04 -6.92 -4.08
C ASN A 24 -14.23 -6.26 -2.96
N ASN A 25 -13.22 -6.99 -2.44
CA ASN A 25 -12.33 -6.49 -1.38
C ASN A 25 -11.59 -5.20 -1.80
N ASP A 26 -11.36 -4.30 -0.83
CA ASP A 26 -10.79 -2.95 -1.00
C ASP A 26 -9.39 -2.86 -1.65
N LYS A 27 -8.67 -3.99 -1.76
CA LYS A 27 -7.24 -4.04 -2.14
C LYS A 27 -6.92 -3.49 -3.55
N LYS A 28 -7.92 -3.17 -4.38
CA LYS A 28 -7.77 -2.59 -5.74
C LYS A 28 -8.73 -1.42 -6.06
N ALA A 29 -9.26 -0.77 -5.03
CA ALA A 29 -10.31 0.23 -5.24
C ALA A 29 -9.79 1.67 -5.43
N THR A 30 -8.62 1.97 -4.87
CA THR A 30 -8.02 3.31 -4.85
C THR A 30 -7.95 3.97 -6.22
N GLY A 31 -7.40 3.28 -7.23
CA GLY A 31 -7.21 3.82 -8.57
C GLY A 31 -8.54 4.17 -9.25
N ASN A 32 -9.57 3.34 -9.06
CA ASN A 32 -10.92 3.64 -9.58
C ASN A 32 -11.56 4.81 -8.85
N MET A 33 -11.38 4.92 -7.52
CA MET A 33 -11.87 6.06 -6.74
C MET A 33 -11.21 7.36 -7.21
N LEU A 34 -9.88 7.36 -7.41
CA LEU A 34 -9.14 8.52 -7.90
C LEU A 34 -9.58 8.97 -9.29
N ARG A 35 -9.79 8.01 -10.21
CA ARG A 35 -10.31 8.33 -11.56
C ARG A 35 -11.68 8.99 -11.48
N ARG A 36 -12.59 8.45 -10.67
CA ARG A 36 -13.93 9.05 -10.50
C ARG A 36 -13.87 10.42 -9.86
N ALA A 37 -13.08 10.58 -8.80
CA ALA A 37 -12.89 11.88 -8.15
C ALA A 37 -12.33 12.91 -9.14
N LYS A 38 -11.33 12.55 -9.96
CA LYS A 38 -10.80 13.43 -11.01
C LYS A 38 -11.86 13.81 -12.04
N THR A 39 -12.72 12.88 -12.46
CA THR A 39 -13.83 13.16 -13.39
C THR A 39 -14.88 14.08 -12.77
N ILE A 40 -15.27 13.84 -11.52
CA ILE A 40 -16.29 14.63 -10.81
C ILE A 40 -15.78 16.05 -10.53
N LEU A 41 -14.56 16.16 -9.97
CA LEU A 41 -13.95 17.44 -9.61
C LEU A 41 -13.35 18.17 -10.82
N ARG A 42 -13.22 17.49 -11.97
CA ARG A 42 -12.58 17.99 -13.21
C ARG A 42 -11.17 18.56 -13.00
N THR A 43 -10.49 18.11 -11.95
CA THR A 43 -9.12 18.51 -11.60
C THR A 43 -8.40 17.36 -10.92
N SER A 44 -7.07 17.35 -10.99
CA SER A 44 -6.20 16.48 -10.17
C SER A 44 -5.53 17.25 -9.03
N PHE A 45 -5.86 18.53 -8.85
CA PHE A 45 -5.28 19.38 -7.81
C PHE A 45 -5.96 19.15 -6.45
N PHE A 46 -5.85 17.94 -5.94
CA PHE A 46 -6.30 17.55 -4.60
C PHE A 46 -5.39 16.47 -4.04
N THR A 47 -5.36 16.33 -2.71
CA THR A 47 -4.65 15.23 -2.04
C THR A 47 -5.66 14.23 -1.52
N ALA A 48 -5.49 12.95 -1.88
CA ALA A 48 -6.36 11.89 -1.39
C ALA A 48 -5.72 11.12 -0.22
N LEU A 49 -6.52 10.85 0.81
CA LEU A 49 -6.09 10.18 2.03
C LEU A 49 -6.76 8.80 2.14
N TYR A 50 -5.99 7.70 2.19
CA TYR A 50 -6.51 6.34 2.36
C TYR A 50 -5.96 5.61 3.61
N ASP A 51 -6.74 4.69 4.16
CA ASP A 51 -6.34 3.88 5.32
C ASP A 51 -5.39 2.75 4.89
N LYS A 52 -4.74 2.08 5.85
CA LYS A 52 -3.76 0.99 5.65
C LYS A 52 -4.25 -0.13 4.74
N GLY A 53 -5.57 -0.38 4.70
CA GLY A 53 -6.20 -1.39 3.85
C GLY A 53 -6.03 -1.14 2.34
N TYR A 54 -5.72 0.10 1.95
CA TYR A 54 -5.50 0.53 0.57
C TYR A 54 -4.02 0.60 0.19
N HIS A 55 -3.10 0.14 1.05
CA HIS A 55 -1.67 0.20 0.82
C HIS A 55 -1.19 -0.91 -0.14
N THR A 56 -1.54 -0.77 -1.41
CA THR A 56 -1.12 -1.67 -2.49
C THR A 56 -0.21 -0.92 -3.46
N GLY A 57 0.95 -1.49 -3.78
CA GLY A 57 1.95 -0.84 -4.66
C GLY A 57 1.39 -0.48 -6.04
N SER A 58 0.62 -1.37 -6.67
CA SER A 58 0.00 -1.12 -7.97
C SER A 58 -0.98 0.06 -7.95
N GLU A 59 -1.72 0.21 -6.86
CA GLU A 59 -2.70 1.30 -6.70
C GLU A 59 -2.00 2.66 -6.48
N LEU A 60 -0.90 2.67 -5.72
CA LEU A 60 -0.05 3.85 -5.57
C LEU A 60 0.57 4.28 -6.91
N ALA A 61 0.97 3.32 -7.74
CA ALA A 61 1.45 3.62 -9.09
C ALA A 61 0.34 4.21 -9.98
N VAL A 62 -0.90 3.73 -9.87
CA VAL A 62 -2.04 4.36 -10.56
C VAL A 62 -2.23 5.80 -10.08
N ALA A 63 -2.10 6.08 -8.78
CA ALA A 63 -2.19 7.45 -8.28
C ALA A 63 -1.10 8.37 -8.85
N ASP A 64 0.14 7.89 -8.89
CA ASP A 64 1.27 8.65 -9.45
C ASP A 64 1.04 8.92 -10.97
N THR A 65 0.53 7.95 -11.74
CA THR A 65 0.18 8.17 -13.17
C THR A 65 -0.97 9.15 -13.39
N LEU A 66 -1.91 9.25 -12.44
CA LEU A 66 -2.99 10.23 -12.49
C LEU A 66 -2.56 11.64 -12.07
N ASN A 67 -1.32 11.78 -11.59
CA ASN A 67 -0.73 12.97 -11.01
C ASN A 67 -1.53 13.50 -9.81
N ILE A 68 -2.06 12.58 -8.99
CA ILE A 68 -2.81 12.89 -7.77
C ILE A 68 -1.97 12.48 -6.57
N PRO A 69 -1.56 13.41 -5.69
CA PRO A 69 -0.85 13.07 -4.48
C PRO A 69 -1.73 12.23 -3.55
N VAL A 70 -1.25 11.03 -3.23
CA VAL A 70 -1.94 10.10 -2.33
C VAL A 70 -1.10 9.85 -1.09
N ILE A 71 -1.77 9.88 0.06
CA ILE A 71 -1.20 9.52 1.35
C ILE A 71 -2.00 8.33 1.90
N VAL A 72 -1.37 7.17 1.90
CA VAL A 72 -1.94 5.94 2.46
C VAL A 72 -1.18 5.56 3.73
N ALA A 73 -1.89 5.20 4.81
CA ALA A 73 -1.21 4.66 5.98
C ALA A 73 -0.37 3.43 5.58
N ILE A 74 0.84 3.37 6.10
CA ILE A 74 1.70 2.22 5.90
C ILE A 74 1.32 1.19 6.97
N PRO A 75 0.85 -0.02 6.62
CA PRO A 75 0.59 -1.06 7.60
C PRO A 75 1.91 -1.41 8.32
N PRO A 76 1.87 -1.78 9.62
CA PRO A 76 3.03 -2.36 10.27
C PRO A 76 3.50 -3.56 9.45
N PHE A 77 4.81 -3.64 9.19
CA PHE A 77 5.40 -4.65 8.31
C PHE A 77 4.88 -6.05 8.69
N SER A 78 4.19 -6.70 7.76
CA SER A 78 3.67 -8.04 7.99
C SER A 78 4.77 -9.07 7.74
N GLY A 79 5.58 -9.36 8.77
CA GLY A 79 6.14 -10.66 9.17
C GLY A 79 6.99 -11.52 8.20
N ALA A 80 6.81 -11.43 6.89
CA ALA A 80 7.26 -12.48 5.96
C ALA A 80 8.64 -12.25 5.34
N SER A 81 9.34 -11.16 5.69
CA SER A 81 10.67 -10.87 5.13
C SER A 81 11.63 -10.17 6.10
N HIS A 82 11.38 -10.30 7.40
CA HIS A 82 12.34 -9.83 8.39
C HIS A 82 13.60 -10.69 8.37
N ALA A 83 14.74 -10.03 8.53
CA ALA A 83 15.98 -10.65 8.90
C ALA A 83 15.85 -11.33 10.28
N PRO A 84 16.72 -12.31 10.59
CA PRO A 84 16.82 -12.86 11.94
C PRO A 84 16.92 -11.79 13.04
N ASN A 85 17.60 -10.68 12.75
CA ASN A 85 17.62 -9.48 13.58
C ASN A 85 17.08 -8.30 12.78
N LEU A 86 16.04 -7.63 13.32
CA LEU A 86 15.35 -6.49 12.69
C LEU A 86 16.28 -5.34 12.31
N ASN A 87 17.38 -5.15 13.02
CA ASN A 87 18.38 -4.14 12.67
C ASN A 87 18.98 -4.38 11.28
N TYR A 88 18.96 -5.62 10.77
CA TYR A 88 19.46 -5.97 9.44
C TYR A 88 18.36 -6.15 8.38
N ASP A 89 17.16 -5.62 8.64
CA ASP A 89 16.08 -5.59 7.67
C ASP A 89 16.43 -4.78 6.43
N THR A 90 15.81 -5.15 5.31
CA THR A 90 16.02 -4.47 4.02
C THR A 90 15.56 -3.03 4.01
N GLU A 91 14.75 -2.62 4.99
CA GLU A 91 14.34 -1.22 5.14
C GLU A 91 15.49 -0.29 5.54
N HIS A 92 16.55 -0.84 6.12
CA HIS A 92 17.76 -0.11 6.49
C HIS A 92 18.82 -0.13 5.38
N PHE A 93 18.48 -0.64 4.19
CA PHE A 93 19.40 -0.68 3.05
C PHE A 93 19.16 0.53 2.17
N ASP A 94 20.24 1.19 1.76
CA ASP A 94 20.15 2.38 0.93
C ASP A 94 20.09 2.01 -0.54
N TYR A 95 19.02 2.44 -1.22
CA TYR A 95 18.89 2.27 -2.67
C TYR A 95 19.48 3.46 -3.43
N ASN A 96 20.39 3.18 -4.36
CA ASN A 96 20.93 4.16 -5.29
C ASN A 96 20.24 4.02 -6.67
N PRO A 97 19.37 4.96 -7.06
CA PRO A 97 18.67 4.89 -8.34
C PRO A 97 19.56 5.15 -9.55
N LYS A 98 20.71 5.85 -9.39
CA LYS A 98 21.63 6.13 -10.52
C LYS A 98 22.30 4.88 -11.05
N ASN A 99 22.68 3.99 -10.12
CA ASN A 99 23.44 2.79 -10.44
C ASN A 99 22.58 1.51 -10.37
N ASP A 100 21.29 1.62 -10.03
CA ASP A 100 20.39 0.49 -9.74
C ASP A 100 21.03 -0.53 -8.77
N THR A 101 21.43 -0.05 -7.59
CA THR A 101 22.12 -0.86 -6.57
C THR A 101 21.58 -0.58 -5.17
N TYR A 102 21.75 -1.55 -4.26
CA TYR A 102 21.56 -1.34 -2.83
C TYR A 102 22.90 -1.36 -2.10
N THR A 103 23.00 -0.61 -1.01
CA THR A 103 24.11 -0.70 -0.05
C THR A 103 23.57 -1.26 1.26
N CYS A 104 24.15 -2.34 1.76
CA CYS A 104 23.77 -2.90 3.06
C CYS A 104 24.51 -2.19 4.21
N LEU A 105 24.07 -2.46 5.44
CA LEU A 105 24.68 -1.92 6.67
C LEU A 105 26.15 -2.31 6.91
N GLN A 106 26.70 -3.23 6.12
CA GLN A 106 28.13 -3.57 6.14
C GLN A 106 28.91 -2.86 5.03
N GLY A 107 28.28 -1.94 4.30
CA GLY A 107 28.88 -1.22 3.19
C GLY A 107 28.99 -2.03 1.89
N HIS A 108 28.51 -3.28 1.86
CA HIS A 108 28.55 -4.08 0.63
C HIS A 108 27.47 -3.63 -0.35
N THR A 109 27.87 -3.50 -1.61
CA THR A 109 26.94 -3.22 -2.72
C THR A 109 26.28 -4.51 -3.21
N LEU A 110 24.95 -4.46 -3.37
CA LEU A 110 24.13 -5.49 -3.98
C LEU A 110 23.68 -4.99 -5.36
N SER A 111 23.94 -5.79 -6.38
CA SER A 111 23.57 -5.52 -7.77
C SER A 111 22.53 -6.52 -8.26
N THR A 112 21.89 -6.18 -9.37
CA THR A 112 20.90 -7.03 -10.05
C THR A 112 21.42 -7.47 -11.40
N THR A 113 21.00 -8.66 -11.85
CA THR A 113 21.21 -9.11 -13.25
C THR A 113 20.28 -8.41 -14.23
N GLY A 114 19.36 -7.56 -13.74
CA GLY A 114 18.36 -6.86 -14.54
C GLY A 114 17.12 -7.69 -14.87
N TYR A 115 17.13 -8.99 -14.55
CA TYR A 115 16.01 -9.89 -14.83
C TYR A 115 14.79 -9.60 -13.94
N TRP A 116 13.62 -9.51 -14.57
CA TRP A 116 12.34 -9.33 -13.90
C TRP A 116 11.65 -10.67 -13.64
N HIS A 117 11.52 -11.01 -12.37
CA HIS A 117 10.72 -12.14 -11.92
C HIS A 117 9.24 -11.75 -11.85
N LYS A 118 8.35 -12.68 -12.17
CA LYS A 118 6.89 -12.49 -12.11
C LYS A 118 6.33 -13.17 -10.86
N VAL A 119 5.51 -12.48 -10.10
CA VAL A 119 4.66 -13.05 -9.06
C VAL A 119 3.27 -13.20 -9.62
N LYS A 120 2.67 -14.38 -9.48
CA LYS A 120 1.30 -14.64 -9.91
C LYS A 120 0.32 -14.58 -8.75
N ASN A 121 -0.93 -14.23 -9.02
CA ASN A 121 -2.02 -14.31 -8.06
C ASN A 121 -2.65 -15.74 -8.08
N ASN A 122 -3.68 -15.95 -7.25
CA ASN A 122 -4.40 -17.23 -7.19
C ASN A 122 -5.14 -17.60 -8.49
N ALA A 123 -5.33 -16.64 -9.40
CA ALA A 123 -5.93 -16.85 -10.72
C ALA A 123 -4.86 -17.08 -11.82
N ASP A 124 -3.61 -17.34 -11.43
CA ASP A 124 -2.45 -17.54 -12.32
C ASP A 124 -2.09 -16.32 -13.19
N GLU A 125 -2.65 -15.15 -12.90
CA GLU A 125 -2.31 -13.89 -13.57
C GLU A 125 -1.10 -13.23 -12.92
N VAL A 126 -0.30 -12.51 -13.71
CA VAL A 126 0.84 -11.75 -13.18
C VAL A 126 0.34 -10.61 -12.29
N ALA A 127 0.57 -10.74 -10.98
CA ALA A 127 0.22 -9.75 -9.97
C ALA A 127 1.18 -8.56 -9.96
N TYR A 128 2.49 -8.85 -9.99
CA TYR A 128 3.55 -7.84 -10.08
C TYR A 128 4.88 -8.46 -10.48
N ARG A 129 5.84 -7.61 -10.83
CA ARG A 129 7.22 -7.97 -11.16
C ARG A 129 8.20 -7.44 -10.11
N PHE A 130 9.29 -8.16 -9.92
CA PHE A 130 10.39 -7.73 -9.05
C PHE A 130 11.77 -8.12 -9.59
N LYS A 131 12.78 -7.33 -9.23
CA LYS A 131 14.20 -7.64 -9.42
C LYS A 131 14.80 -8.14 -8.11
N ASN A 132 15.74 -9.07 -8.21
CA ASN A 132 16.57 -9.50 -7.10
C ASN A 132 17.90 -8.75 -7.13
N TYR A 133 18.35 -8.32 -5.95
CA TYR A 133 19.66 -7.74 -5.72
C TYR A 133 20.41 -8.62 -4.73
N THR A 134 21.61 -9.03 -5.12
CA THR A 134 22.44 -9.95 -4.36
C THR A 134 23.89 -9.48 -4.39
N THR A 135 24.71 -10.05 -3.50
CA THR A 135 26.15 -9.82 -3.49
C THR A 135 26.88 -11.10 -3.09
N PRO A 136 27.98 -11.48 -3.77
CA PRO A 136 28.78 -12.64 -3.38
C PRO A 136 29.43 -12.45 -2.00
N LEU A 137 29.64 -11.19 -1.58
CA LEU A 137 30.23 -10.83 -0.27
C LEU A 137 29.38 -11.29 0.91
N CYS A 138 28.11 -11.64 0.71
CA CYS A 138 27.31 -12.26 1.76
C CYS A 138 27.81 -13.65 2.18
N LYS A 139 28.62 -14.34 1.37
CA LYS A 139 29.17 -15.67 1.69
C LYS A 139 30.16 -15.63 2.84
N THR A 140 30.97 -14.58 2.93
CA THR A 140 32.01 -14.41 3.94
C THR A 140 31.67 -13.36 5.00
N CYS A 141 30.43 -12.84 4.99
CA CYS A 141 30.01 -11.76 5.87
C CYS A 141 29.81 -12.24 7.33
N ALA A 142 30.48 -11.57 8.28
CA ALA A 142 30.43 -11.91 9.70
C ALA A 142 29.02 -11.82 10.31
N VAL A 143 28.21 -10.84 9.88
CA VAL A 143 26.85 -10.62 10.39
C VAL A 143 25.78 -11.42 9.62
N ARG A 144 26.19 -12.38 8.78
CA ARG A 144 25.26 -13.19 7.99
C ARG A 144 24.17 -13.87 8.84
N PRO A 145 24.46 -14.51 10.00
CA PRO A 145 23.45 -15.15 10.82
C PRO A 145 22.38 -14.19 11.35
N LEU A 146 22.72 -12.90 11.47
CA LEU A 146 21.80 -11.83 11.89
C LEU A 146 20.99 -11.28 10.71
N CYS A 147 21.54 -11.33 9.50
CA CYS A 147 20.99 -10.68 8.31
C CYS A 147 20.07 -11.57 7.47
N THR A 148 20.32 -12.88 7.41
CA THR A 148 19.55 -13.82 6.56
C THR A 148 19.56 -15.25 7.12
N LYS A 149 18.45 -15.97 6.94
CA LYS A 149 18.38 -17.42 7.21
C LYS A 149 18.93 -18.28 6.06
N SER A 150 19.18 -17.68 4.88
CA SER A 150 19.68 -18.44 3.73
C SER A 150 21.14 -18.84 3.95
N ALA A 151 21.41 -20.14 4.02
CA ALA A 151 22.77 -20.69 4.15
C ALA A 151 23.57 -20.66 2.83
N VAL A 152 22.89 -20.64 1.67
CA VAL A 152 23.56 -20.72 0.36
C VAL A 152 23.71 -19.36 -0.31
N ASN A 153 22.62 -18.59 -0.43
CA ASN A 153 22.55 -17.45 -1.35
C ASN A 153 22.74 -16.07 -0.69
N GLY A 154 22.93 -16.02 0.63
CA GLY A 154 23.06 -14.75 1.36
C GLY A 154 21.75 -13.97 1.45
N LYS A 155 21.85 -12.66 1.67
CA LYS A 155 20.68 -11.76 1.72
C LYS A 155 20.28 -11.41 0.30
N GLN A 156 19.00 -11.67 -0.04
CA GLN A 156 18.42 -11.28 -1.31
C GLN A 156 17.44 -10.13 -1.06
N VAL A 157 17.66 -8.99 -1.70
CA VAL A 157 16.75 -7.85 -1.64
C VAL A 157 15.85 -7.91 -2.86
N ARG A 158 14.53 -7.95 -2.63
CA ARG A 158 13.52 -7.91 -3.70
C ARG A 158 13.01 -6.49 -3.87
N ARG A 159 13.23 -5.89 -5.04
CA ARG A 159 12.63 -4.59 -5.39
C ARG A 159 11.49 -4.82 -6.39
N SER A 160 10.26 -4.49 -5.99
CA SER A 160 9.10 -4.51 -6.88
C SER A 160 9.17 -3.36 -7.89
N GLU A 161 8.54 -3.52 -9.06
CA GLU A 161 8.29 -2.43 -10.00
C GLU A 161 7.55 -1.23 -9.37
N PHE A 162 6.79 -1.46 -8.30
CA PHE A 162 6.06 -0.42 -7.57
C PHE A 162 6.84 0.19 -6.39
N ALA A 163 8.10 -0.19 -6.18
CA ALA A 163 8.89 0.26 -5.03
C ALA A 163 9.00 1.79 -4.95
N GLY A 164 9.18 2.46 -6.09
CA GLY A 164 9.25 3.93 -6.13
C GLY A 164 7.96 4.61 -5.65
N SER A 165 6.79 4.11 -6.05
CA SER A 165 5.50 4.63 -5.60
C SER A 165 5.27 4.42 -4.10
N ILE A 166 5.73 3.28 -3.56
CA ILE A 166 5.68 2.98 -2.12
C ILE A 166 6.60 3.93 -1.35
N GLU A 167 7.83 4.15 -1.83
CA GLU A 167 8.80 5.08 -1.24
C GLU A 167 8.30 6.52 -1.26
N ASN A 168 7.67 6.95 -2.36
CA ASN A 168 7.04 8.25 -2.47
C ASN A 168 5.89 8.41 -1.49
N ASN A 169 5.02 7.39 -1.35
CA ASN A 169 3.99 7.39 -0.30
C ASN A 169 4.60 7.52 1.11
N LYS A 170 5.70 6.79 1.40
CA LYS A 170 6.40 6.90 2.69
C LYS A 170 6.92 8.30 2.97
N LYS A 171 7.50 8.97 1.97
CA LYS A 171 7.89 10.39 2.08
C LYS A 171 6.69 11.30 2.33
N ARG A 172 5.60 11.11 1.58
CA ARG A 172 4.36 11.90 1.75
C ARG A 172 3.76 11.73 3.14
N VAL A 173 3.68 10.50 3.66
CA VAL A 173 3.20 10.20 5.02
C VAL A 173 4.07 10.89 6.07
N ARG A 174 5.40 10.77 5.98
CA ARG A 174 6.34 11.40 6.93
C ARG A 174 6.19 12.93 6.96
N ASN A 175 5.97 13.55 5.80
CA ASN A 175 5.80 15.00 5.69
C ASN A 175 4.39 15.50 6.07
N SER A 176 3.44 14.59 6.29
CA SER A 176 2.01 14.90 6.46
C SER A 176 1.47 14.51 7.83
N GLU A 177 2.32 14.40 8.85
CA GLU A 177 1.94 13.96 10.20
C GLU A 177 0.77 14.76 10.80
N LYS A 178 0.71 16.08 10.54
CA LYS A 178 -0.40 16.95 10.94
C LYS A 178 -1.72 16.65 10.21
N LEU A 179 -1.66 16.24 8.94
CA LEU A 179 -2.85 15.88 8.15
C LEU A 179 -3.46 14.55 8.60
N TYR A 180 -2.63 13.61 9.05
CA TYR A 180 -3.10 12.30 9.51
C TYR A 180 -3.90 12.40 10.81
N LYS A 181 -3.50 13.28 11.75
CA LYS A 181 -4.27 13.57 12.97
C LYS A 181 -5.66 14.15 12.67
N ARG A 182 -5.79 14.99 11.63
CA ARG A 182 -7.07 15.56 11.20
C ARG A 182 -8.00 14.56 10.51
N ARG A 183 -7.45 13.51 9.90
CA ARG A 183 -8.22 12.50 9.16
C ARG A 183 -9.17 11.69 10.05
N GLN A 184 -8.75 11.32 11.27
CA GLN A 184 -9.66 10.66 12.23
C GLN A 184 -10.90 11.52 12.46
N ALA A 185 -10.74 12.83 12.67
CA ALA A 185 -11.85 13.76 12.86
C ALA A 185 -12.73 13.92 11.60
N ILE A 186 -12.15 14.01 10.40
CA ILE A 186 -12.89 14.26 9.15
C ILE A 186 -13.71 13.05 8.69
N VAL A 187 -13.20 11.83 8.89
CA VAL A 187 -13.93 10.61 8.49
C VAL A 187 -14.94 10.24 9.58
N GLU A 188 -14.61 10.38 10.86
CA GLU A 188 -15.57 10.05 11.93
C GLU A 188 -16.75 11.02 12.00
N HIS A 189 -16.61 12.28 11.57
CA HIS A 189 -17.73 13.23 11.65
C HIS A 189 -18.94 12.84 10.77
N PRO A 190 -18.82 12.56 9.47
CA PRO A 190 -19.97 12.13 8.65
C PRO A 190 -20.47 10.74 9.04
N PHE A 191 -19.58 9.79 9.35
CA PHE A 191 -19.99 8.45 9.80
C PHE A 191 -20.63 8.46 11.19
N GLY A 192 -20.20 9.34 12.08
CA GLY A 192 -20.76 9.57 13.41
C GLY A 192 -22.11 10.29 13.35
N THR A 193 -22.29 11.20 12.38
CA THR A 193 -23.58 11.87 12.14
C THR A 193 -24.58 10.89 11.52
N ILE A 194 -24.18 10.09 10.52
CA ILE A 194 -25.01 9.02 9.95
C ILE A 194 -25.35 7.96 11.01
N LYS A 195 -24.39 7.55 11.85
CA LYS A 195 -24.65 6.60 12.96
C LYS A 195 -25.52 7.18 14.07
N ARG A 196 -25.43 8.48 14.38
CA ARG A 196 -26.29 9.12 15.40
C ARG A 196 -27.69 9.42 14.90
N GLN A 197 -27.86 9.66 13.60
CA GLN A 197 -29.15 10.00 13.01
C GLN A 197 -29.97 8.76 12.62
N TRP A 198 -29.32 7.59 12.55
CA TRP A 198 -29.97 6.28 12.36
C TRP A 198 -29.99 5.51 13.68
N GLU A 199 -30.84 5.94 14.63
CA GLU A 199 -31.19 5.11 15.79
C GLU A 199 -31.42 3.67 15.32
N PHE A 200 -30.63 2.74 15.83
CA PHE A 200 -30.60 1.32 15.47
C PHE A 200 -31.96 0.65 15.74
N ASN A 201 -32.94 0.83 14.86
CA ASN A 201 -34.19 0.10 14.86
C ASN A 201 -34.56 -0.25 13.41
N TYR A 202 -34.39 -1.55 13.11
CA TYR A 202 -34.91 -2.28 11.94
C TYR A 202 -34.21 -2.07 10.59
N ILE A 203 -33.20 -2.90 10.30
CA ILE A 203 -33.18 -3.62 9.01
C ILE A 203 -32.88 -5.09 9.28
N ILE A 204 -33.95 -5.87 9.43
CA ILE A 204 -33.92 -7.33 9.38
C ILE A 204 -33.94 -7.71 7.90
N THR A 205 -32.86 -8.28 7.36
CA THR A 205 -32.93 -9.01 6.08
C THR A 205 -32.81 -10.51 6.33
N LYS A 206 -33.95 -11.13 6.65
CA LYS A 206 -34.17 -12.57 6.48
C LYS A 206 -35.37 -12.75 5.53
N LYS A 207 -35.11 -12.89 4.23
CA LYS A 207 -36.10 -13.51 3.32
C LYS A 207 -35.85 -15.02 3.37
N PHE A 208 -36.77 -15.74 3.98
CA PHE A 208 -36.87 -17.19 3.83
C PHE A 208 -37.34 -17.48 2.40
N TYR A 209 -36.55 -18.24 1.64
CA TYR A 209 -37.01 -18.88 0.42
C TYR A 209 -37.95 -20.02 0.80
N ARG A 210 -39.20 -19.98 0.34
CA ARG A 210 -40.14 -21.10 0.42
C ARG A 210 -40.28 -21.67 -0.99
N LYS A 211 -39.80 -22.91 -1.20
CA LYS A 211 -40.07 -23.69 -2.41
C LYS A 211 -41.50 -24.25 -2.30
N SER A 212 -42.27 -24.08 -3.37
CA SER A 212 -43.42 -24.92 -3.74
C SER A 212 -43.04 -25.64 -5.02
#